data_AF-A0A1I4BAF0-F1
#
_entry.id   AF-A0A1I4BAF0-F1
#
_cell.length_a   1.000
_cell.length_b   1.000
_cell.length_c   1.000
_cell.angle_alpha   90.00
_cell.angle_beta   90.00
_cell.angle_gamma   90.00
#
_symmetry.space_group_name_H-M   'P 1'
#
loop_
_entity.id
_entity.type
_entity.pdbx_description
1 polymer ?
#
loop_
_entity_poly.entity_id
_entity_poly.type
_entity_poly.pdbx_seq_one_letter_code
_entity_poly.pdbx_strand_id
1 'polypeptide(L)'
;MRRLAAASLLLLLAAPALAQPRAAACTAPAGPLQATICGDAALRAADARLRAAERAATATTGRPATLAVRAEAFQRRLEAGDTTTAPRPFTRDELLDEYRERTAQFDDLVRQDRSIRRLEIQRCPDGRRDCPPNPVFARPAALERSCLGSALRNCRVTTAGLVASEDRNTRILFQIQHGFTDSDGLRAGIVLMAETRGGWRLVGWSFEGVSFQPPRLVESDAGLLLHAEGRTGGSGNGNADLFYRQTPQGWSELESDSWWASLPARLPAGLGVMQGVDYDAETLSARTPLWREEDGNCCPTAGGAMLDFRIEGRSLVLAAVTLDAVARAQQPRPAACPAERASYRFTGEGEFTAELRRDGPPASAESDLLLRLRSDASSRDYWFRFTQSQGYGTQYILPVAPPTAEGTRDLETEEDALPLMTFHGVRADLSIQETPPRSGTPAPRHLFLPAIGQALWYGQIPGTPSTSRESLRPGFWTLSACR
;
A
#
# COMPACT_ATOMS: atom_id res chain seq x y z
N MET A 1 55.99 -58.57 16.85
CA MET A 1 55.39 -57.80 17.97
C MET A 1 55.54 -56.33 17.60
N ARG A 2 54.56 -55.44 17.49
CA ARG A 2 53.12 -55.38 17.76
C ARG A 2 52.50 -54.47 16.69
N ARG A 3 51.28 -54.80 16.24
CA ARG A 3 50.41 -53.96 15.40
C ARG A 3 49.97 -52.73 16.19
N LEU A 4 49.92 -51.56 15.56
CA LEU A 4 49.14 -50.41 16.02
C LEU A 4 48.25 -49.96 14.86
N ALA A 5 46.97 -50.28 15.01
CA ALA A 5 45.87 -49.75 14.22
C ALA A 5 45.26 -48.58 15.01
N ALA A 6 44.99 -47.46 14.33
CA ALA A 6 44.10 -46.40 14.80
C ALA A 6 43.47 -45.79 13.52
N ALA A 7 42.33 -46.31 13.10
CA ALA A 7 40.99 -45.82 13.45
C ALA A 7 40.68 -44.49 12.74
N SER A 8 40.34 -44.58 11.45
CA SER A 8 39.70 -43.51 10.69
C SER A 8 38.26 -43.36 11.17
N LEU A 9 37.98 -42.25 11.87
CA LEU A 9 36.64 -41.85 12.27
C LEU A 9 35.93 -41.24 11.06
N LEU A 10 35.12 -42.04 10.34
CA LEU A 10 34.17 -41.52 9.36
C LEU A 10 33.04 -40.80 10.09
N LEU A 11 33.04 -39.47 10.08
CA LEU A 11 31.86 -38.68 10.39
C LEU A 11 30.88 -38.80 9.21
N LEU A 12 29.86 -39.65 9.38
CA LEU A 12 28.64 -39.60 8.60
C LEU A 12 27.87 -38.33 8.99
N LEU A 13 28.08 -37.25 8.23
CA LEU A 13 27.17 -36.11 8.23
C LEU A 13 25.83 -36.58 7.66
N ALA A 14 24.91 -36.95 8.56
CA ALA A 14 23.51 -37.13 8.21
C ALA A 14 23.00 -35.80 7.66
N ALA A 15 22.68 -35.77 6.36
CA ALA A 15 21.93 -34.67 5.78
C ALA A 15 20.63 -34.49 6.58
N PRO A 16 20.22 -33.26 6.94
CA PRO A 16 18.91 -33.06 7.51
C PRO A 16 17.91 -33.52 6.46
N ALA A 17 17.18 -34.60 6.77
CA ALA A 17 16.01 -34.98 5.99
C ALA A 17 15.10 -33.76 5.97
N LEU A 18 14.95 -33.14 4.80
CA LEU A 18 13.94 -32.13 4.54
C LEU A 18 12.61 -32.75 4.95
N ALA A 19 12.11 -32.35 6.12
CA ALA A 19 10.81 -32.78 6.60
C ALA A 19 9.79 -32.33 5.56
N GLN A 20 9.27 -33.29 4.80
CA GLN A 20 8.13 -33.06 3.92
C GLN A 20 7.00 -32.50 4.80
N PRO A 21 6.40 -31.34 4.47
CA PRO A 21 5.15 -30.98 5.09
C PRO A 21 4.16 -32.10 4.75
N ARG A 22 3.69 -32.81 5.78
CA ARG A 22 2.62 -33.79 5.65
C ARG A 22 1.50 -33.11 4.85
N ALA A 23 1.04 -33.74 3.76
CA ALA A 23 -0.31 -33.49 3.28
C ALA A 23 -1.22 -33.48 4.51
N ALA A 24 -2.11 -32.49 4.65
CA ALA A 24 -2.99 -32.39 5.80
C ALA A 24 -3.71 -33.73 5.95
N ALA A 25 -3.18 -34.59 6.83
CA ALA A 25 -3.73 -35.91 7.01
C ALA A 25 -5.10 -35.63 7.60
N CYS A 26 -6.16 -36.13 6.96
CA CYS A 26 -7.55 -36.03 7.40
C CYS A 26 -7.75 -36.73 8.76
N THR A 27 -7.09 -36.20 9.77
CA THR A 27 -6.94 -36.74 11.13
C THR A 27 -7.81 -35.96 12.11
N ALA A 28 -8.14 -34.71 11.78
CA ALA A 28 -9.34 -33.98 12.22
C ALA A 28 -9.57 -32.78 11.27
N PRO A 29 -10.80 -32.51 10.78
CA PRO A 29 -11.04 -31.36 9.91
C PRO A 29 -10.96 -30.04 10.71
N ALA A 30 -10.09 -29.12 10.28
CA ALA A 30 -9.87 -27.80 10.90
C ALA A 30 -10.96 -26.76 10.53
N GLY A 31 -12.05 -27.17 9.87
CA GLY A 31 -13.14 -26.30 9.45
C GLY A 31 -14.07 -26.95 8.41
N PRO A 32 -15.15 -26.26 7.98
CA PRO A 32 -16.14 -26.79 7.05
C PRO A 32 -15.55 -27.22 5.70
N LEU A 33 -14.66 -26.42 5.12
CA LEU A 33 -13.97 -26.76 3.86
C LEU A 33 -13.15 -28.05 4.00
N GLN A 34 -12.35 -28.15 5.08
CA GLN A 34 -11.53 -29.32 5.32
C GLN A 34 -12.39 -30.58 5.57
N ALA A 35 -13.54 -30.45 6.22
CA ALA A 35 -14.49 -31.55 6.38
C ALA A 35 -15.03 -32.03 5.03
N THR A 36 -15.40 -31.11 4.13
CA THR A 36 -15.84 -31.43 2.76
C THR A 36 -14.74 -32.13 1.97
N ILE A 37 -13.52 -31.58 1.95
CA ILE A 37 -12.37 -32.18 1.27
C ILE A 37 -12.12 -33.58 1.84
N CYS A 38 -12.06 -33.71 3.16
CA CYS A 38 -11.76 -34.98 3.81
C CYS A 38 -12.89 -36.01 3.69
N GLY A 39 -14.13 -35.59 3.47
CA GLY A 39 -15.28 -36.47 3.23
C GLY A 39 -15.31 -37.09 1.84
N ASP A 40 -14.68 -36.46 0.84
CA ASP A 40 -14.78 -36.88 -0.56
C ASP A 40 -13.43 -37.34 -1.16
N ALA A 41 -13.39 -38.55 -1.71
CA ALA A 41 -12.14 -39.13 -2.23
C ALA A 41 -11.56 -38.37 -3.44
N ALA A 42 -12.42 -37.81 -4.31
CA ALA A 42 -11.96 -37.06 -5.47
C ALA A 42 -11.39 -35.70 -5.04
N LEU A 43 -12.04 -35.01 -4.09
CA LEU A 43 -11.52 -33.76 -3.54
C LEU A 43 -10.18 -33.97 -2.82
N ARG A 44 -10.02 -35.03 -2.03
CA ARG A 44 -8.72 -35.36 -1.41
C ARG A 44 -7.62 -35.56 -2.46
N ALA A 45 -7.91 -36.28 -3.54
CA ALA A 45 -6.95 -36.51 -4.61
C ALA A 45 -6.60 -35.20 -5.35
N ALA A 46 -7.59 -34.36 -5.61
CA ALA A 46 -7.40 -33.08 -6.27
C ALA A 46 -6.61 -32.08 -5.40
N ASP A 47 -6.90 -31.95 -4.10
CA ASP A 47 -6.12 -31.13 -3.15
C ASP A 47 -4.66 -31.62 -3.06
N ALA A 48 -4.44 -32.94 -2.96
CA ALA A 48 -3.09 -33.51 -2.94
C ALA A 48 -2.30 -33.19 -4.23
N ARG A 49 -2.96 -33.28 -5.39
CA ARG A 49 -2.37 -32.93 -6.69
C ARG A 49 -2.06 -31.44 -6.81
N LEU A 50 -2.97 -30.58 -6.36
CA LEU A 50 -2.78 -29.13 -6.33
C LEU A 50 -1.55 -28.77 -5.49
N ARG A 51 -1.45 -29.27 -4.25
CA ARG A 51 -0.31 -29.02 -3.37
C ARG A 51 1.01 -29.54 -3.94
N ALA A 52 0.98 -30.66 -4.67
CA ALA A 52 2.16 -31.17 -5.37
C ALA A 52 2.58 -30.25 -6.53
N ALA A 53 1.61 -29.74 -7.30
CA ALA A 53 1.84 -28.78 -8.38
C ALA A 53 2.44 -27.48 -7.85
N GLU A 54 1.85 -26.95 -6.76
CA GLU A 54 2.30 -25.73 -6.09
C GLU A 54 3.75 -25.88 -5.59
N ARG A 55 4.09 -26.97 -4.89
CA ARG A 55 5.47 -27.21 -4.46
C ARG A 55 6.45 -27.27 -5.63
N ALA A 56 6.05 -27.92 -6.73
CA ALA A 56 6.87 -27.98 -7.93
C ALA A 56 7.08 -26.58 -8.54
N ALA A 57 6.02 -25.78 -8.62
CA ALA A 57 6.06 -24.41 -9.12
C ALA A 57 6.92 -23.49 -8.25
N THR A 58 6.73 -23.51 -6.93
CA THR A 58 7.51 -22.72 -5.96
C THR A 58 8.99 -23.08 -5.99
N ALA A 59 9.33 -24.35 -6.21
CA ALA A 59 10.73 -24.79 -6.29
C ALA A 59 11.46 -24.30 -7.56
N THR A 60 10.71 -23.95 -8.62
CA THR A 60 11.30 -23.60 -9.91
C THR A 60 11.19 -22.13 -10.25
N THR A 61 10.11 -21.45 -9.85
CA THR A 61 9.84 -20.06 -10.22
C THR A 61 10.92 -19.07 -9.74
N GLY A 62 11.07 -17.95 -10.47
CA GLY A 62 11.78 -16.78 -9.97
C GLY A 62 11.02 -16.00 -8.88
N ARG A 63 9.74 -16.34 -8.66
CA ARG A 63 8.80 -15.63 -7.78
C ARG A 63 8.17 -16.47 -6.66
N PRO A 64 8.97 -17.20 -5.85
CA PRO A 64 8.42 -18.14 -4.88
C PRO A 64 7.58 -17.48 -3.78
N ALA A 65 7.91 -16.24 -3.38
CA ALA A 65 7.18 -15.53 -2.33
C ALA A 65 5.82 -15.02 -2.85
N THR A 66 5.75 -14.45 -4.06
CA THR A 66 4.45 -14.11 -4.67
C THR A 66 3.56 -15.35 -4.82
N LEU A 67 4.11 -16.49 -5.26
CA LEU A 67 3.31 -17.72 -5.38
C LEU A 67 2.75 -18.20 -4.03
N ALA A 68 3.55 -18.13 -2.96
CA ALA A 68 3.10 -18.51 -1.62
C ALA A 68 1.93 -17.62 -1.15
N VAL A 69 2.06 -16.29 -1.29
CA VAL A 69 1.00 -15.34 -0.91
C VAL A 69 -0.29 -15.59 -1.70
N ARG A 70 -0.18 -15.84 -3.01
CA ARG A 70 -1.34 -16.15 -3.85
C ARG A 70 -1.97 -17.50 -3.52
N ALA A 71 -1.18 -18.49 -3.13
CA ALA A 71 -1.71 -19.79 -2.69
C ALA A 71 -2.49 -19.66 -1.38
N GLU A 72 -1.99 -18.87 -0.42
CA GLU A 72 -2.73 -18.57 0.81
C GLU A 72 -4.03 -17.79 0.52
N ALA A 73 -3.98 -16.81 -0.37
CA ALA A 73 -5.18 -16.06 -0.79
C ALA A 73 -6.23 -16.97 -1.45
N PHE A 74 -5.79 -17.92 -2.27
CA PHE A 74 -6.66 -18.93 -2.86
C PHE A 74 -7.33 -19.79 -1.79
N GLN A 75 -6.59 -20.28 -0.79
CA GLN A 75 -7.16 -21.06 0.32
C GLN A 75 -8.19 -20.25 1.11
N ARG A 76 -7.87 -19.01 1.49
CA ARG A 76 -8.82 -18.12 2.18
C ARG A 76 -10.11 -17.90 1.38
N ARG A 77 -10.01 -17.76 0.05
CA ARG A 77 -11.19 -17.65 -0.82
C ARG A 77 -12.03 -18.92 -0.79
N LEU A 78 -11.42 -20.10 -0.88
CA LEU A 78 -12.15 -21.36 -0.80
C LEU A 78 -12.85 -21.53 0.56
N GLU A 79 -12.22 -21.08 1.64
CA GLU A 79 -12.80 -21.09 2.99
C GLU A 79 -13.97 -20.11 3.14
N ALA A 80 -13.87 -18.92 2.55
CA ALA A 80 -14.93 -17.91 2.54
C ALA A 80 -16.14 -18.31 1.67
N GLY A 81 -15.91 -19.13 0.64
CA GLY A 81 -16.94 -19.57 -0.31
C GLY A 81 -17.16 -18.59 -1.47
N ASP A 82 -18.23 -18.82 -2.22
CA ASP A 82 -18.69 -17.92 -3.29
C ASP A 82 -19.36 -16.70 -2.67
N THR A 83 -18.79 -15.51 -2.90
CA THR A 83 -19.28 -14.22 -2.39
C THR A 83 -19.90 -13.35 -3.48
N THR A 84 -20.05 -13.85 -4.71
CA THR A 84 -20.43 -13.02 -5.88
C THR A 84 -21.90 -12.65 -5.94
N THR A 85 -22.78 -13.54 -5.48
CA THR A 85 -24.25 -13.34 -5.48
C THR A 85 -24.85 -13.46 -4.09
N ALA A 86 -24.44 -14.49 -3.33
CA ALA A 86 -24.73 -14.64 -1.92
C ALA A 86 -23.65 -15.53 -1.27
N PRO A 87 -23.10 -15.17 -0.09
CA PRO A 87 -22.10 -15.98 0.60
C PRO A 87 -22.58 -17.41 0.81
N ARG A 88 -21.96 -18.36 0.09
CA ARG A 88 -22.23 -19.79 0.24
C ARG A 88 -20.94 -20.61 0.09
N PRO A 89 -20.83 -21.77 0.74
CA PRO A 89 -19.74 -22.70 0.45
C PRO A 89 -19.76 -23.12 -1.03
N PHE A 90 -18.57 -23.36 -1.58
CA PHE A 90 -18.44 -24.01 -2.87
C PHE A 90 -19.03 -25.43 -2.82
N THR A 91 -19.73 -25.79 -3.88
CA THR A 91 -20.14 -27.18 -4.10
C THR A 91 -18.93 -28.04 -4.41
N ARG A 92 -19.12 -29.37 -4.30
CA ARG A 92 -18.09 -30.35 -4.63
C ARG A 92 -17.52 -30.15 -6.04
N ASP A 93 -18.38 -29.96 -7.03
CA ASP A 93 -17.96 -29.90 -8.43
C ASP A 93 -17.26 -28.56 -8.72
N GLU A 94 -17.73 -27.45 -8.13
CA GLU A 94 -17.01 -26.17 -8.18
C GLU A 94 -15.61 -26.28 -7.56
N LEU A 95 -15.46 -26.93 -6.40
CA LEU A 95 -14.13 -27.15 -5.80
C LEU A 95 -13.22 -28.00 -6.70
N LEU A 96 -13.75 -29.02 -7.36
CA LEU A 96 -12.98 -29.85 -8.29
C LEU A 96 -12.51 -29.05 -9.50
N ASP A 97 -13.36 -28.19 -10.05
CA ASP A 97 -13.01 -27.33 -11.18
C ASP A 97 -11.96 -26.28 -10.78
N GLU A 98 -12.12 -25.63 -9.63
CA GLU A 98 -11.15 -24.70 -9.06
C GLU A 98 -9.77 -25.35 -8.85
N TYR A 99 -9.74 -26.57 -8.28
CA TYR A 99 -8.50 -27.32 -8.14
C TYR A 99 -7.89 -27.73 -9.47
N ARG A 100 -8.71 -28.10 -10.46
CA ARG A 100 -8.23 -28.50 -11.79
C ARG A 100 -7.61 -27.32 -12.51
N GLU A 101 -8.28 -26.17 -12.52
CA GLU A 101 -7.79 -24.95 -13.14
C GLU A 101 -6.50 -24.48 -12.48
N ARG A 102 -6.49 -24.38 -11.14
CA ARG A 102 -5.31 -23.91 -10.40
C ARG A 102 -4.11 -24.85 -10.56
N THR A 103 -4.35 -26.17 -10.59
CA THR A 103 -3.31 -27.16 -10.88
C THR A 103 -2.72 -26.96 -12.27
N ALA A 104 -3.57 -26.75 -13.29
CA ALA A 104 -3.12 -26.53 -14.65
C ALA A 104 -2.25 -25.26 -14.79
N GLN A 105 -2.62 -24.18 -14.08
CA GLN A 105 -1.81 -22.96 -14.01
C GLN A 105 -0.41 -23.23 -13.44
N PHE A 106 -0.29 -23.98 -12.33
CA PHE A 106 1.01 -24.33 -11.76
C PHE A 106 1.84 -25.24 -12.67
N ASP A 107 1.20 -26.23 -13.31
CA ASP A 107 1.90 -27.09 -14.27
C ASP A 107 2.43 -26.28 -15.47
N ASP A 108 1.68 -25.27 -15.94
CA ASP A 108 2.15 -24.39 -17.00
C ASP A 108 3.33 -23.54 -16.53
N LEU A 109 3.27 -22.96 -15.34
CA LEU A 109 4.38 -22.22 -14.74
C LEU A 109 5.67 -23.07 -14.68
N VAL A 110 5.56 -24.34 -14.28
CA VAL A 110 6.72 -25.27 -14.26
C VAL A 110 7.24 -25.55 -15.67
N ARG A 111 6.37 -25.69 -16.67
CA ARG A 111 6.79 -25.87 -18.08
C ARG A 111 7.52 -24.63 -18.60
N GLN A 112 6.98 -23.45 -18.33
CA GLN A 112 7.56 -22.16 -18.72
C GLN A 112 8.92 -21.95 -18.06
N ASP A 113 9.05 -22.23 -16.76
CA ASP A 113 10.33 -22.11 -16.07
C ASP A 113 11.40 -23.02 -16.71
N ARG A 114 11.05 -24.28 -16.97
CA ARG A 114 11.97 -25.23 -17.62
C ARG A 114 12.37 -24.78 -19.02
N SER A 115 11.51 -24.10 -19.78
CA SER A 115 11.89 -23.62 -21.11
C SER A 115 12.84 -22.43 -21.03
N ILE A 116 12.64 -21.53 -20.07
CA ILE A 116 13.51 -20.36 -19.85
C ILE A 116 14.85 -20.75 -19.24
N ARG A 117 14.88 -21.65 -18.26
CA ARG A 117 16.14 -22.06 -17.62
C ARG A 117 17.11 -22.76 -18.57
N ARG A 118 16.62 -23.36 -19.65
CA ARG A 118 17.50 -23.89 -20.73
C ARG A 118 18.33 -22.80 -21.42
N LEU A 119 17.96 -21.54 -21.24
CA LEU A 119 18.68 -20.39 -21.78
C LEU A 119 19.83 -19.92 -20.88
N GLU A 120 19.88 -20.36 -19.62
CA GLU A 120 21.00 -20.02 -18.74
C GLU A 120 22.30 -20.55 -19.36
N ILE A 121 23.24 -19.64 -19.61
CA ILE A 121 24.55 -20.01 -20.13
C ILE A 121 25.42 -20.39 -18.93
N GLN A 122 25.63 -21.69 -18.74
CA GLN A 122 26.73 -22.18 -17.91
C GLN A 122 27.99 -22.35 -18.77
N ARG A 123 29.16 -22.11 -18.17
CA ARG A 123 30.46 -22.48 -18.76
C ARG A 123 30.40 -23.92 -19.26
N CYS A 124 31.09 -24.21 -20.37
CA CYS A 124 31.38 -25.59 -20.76
C CYS A 124 31.90 -26.34 -19.51
N PRO A 125 31.35 -27.52 -19.16
CA PRO A 125 31.70 -28.28 -17.96
C PRO A 125 33.22 -28.54 -17.77
N ASP A 126 33.99 -28.35 -18.82
CA ASP A 126 35.36 -28.81 -19.03
C ASP A 126 36.35 -27.67 -19.36
N GLY A 127 35.97 -26.41 -19.13
CA GLY A 127 36.91 -25.26 -19.20
C GLY A 127 37.42 -24.93 -20.61
N ARG A 128 36.87 -25.57 -21.65
CA ARG A 128 37.17 -25.28 -23.05
C ARG A 128 36.70 -23.87 -23.42
N ARG A 129 37.55 -23.13 -24.13
CA ARG A 129 37.24 -21.78 -24.65
C ARG A 129 36.27 -21.79 -25.83
N ASP A 130 36.06 -22.95 -26.45
CA ASP A 130 35.35 -23.10 -27.73
C ASP A 130 34.09 -23.97 -27.59
N CYS A 131 33.18 -23.65 -26.67
CA CYS A 131 31.78 -24.01 -26.95
C CYS A 131 31.26 -23.06 -28.03
N PRO A 132 30.47 -23.53 -29.00
CA PRO A 132 29.68 -22.62 -29.78
C PRO A 132 28.82 -21.84 -28.77
N PRO A 133 28.96 -20.50 -28.66
CA PRO A 133 28.05 -19.74 -27.83
C PRO A 133 26.65 -20.09 -28.30
N ASN A 134 25.67 -20.24 -27.39
CA ASN A 134 24.29 -20.16 -27.83
C ASN A 134 24.17 -18.79 -28.53
N PRO A 135 24.06 -18.74 -29.87
CA PRO A 135 24.42 -17.55 -30.64
C PRO A 135 23.48 -16.37 -30.35
N VAL A 136 22.34 -16.65 -29.72
CA VAL A 136 21.32 -15.69 -29.29
C VAL A 136 21.81 -14.74 -28.18
N PHE A 137 22.74 -15.16 -27.32
CA PHE A 137 23.09 -14.38 -26.11
C PHE A 137 24.50 -13.80 -26.09
N ALA A 138 25.33 -14.15 -27.07
CA ALA A 138 26.63 -13.51 -27.26
C ALA A 138 26.50 -12.08 -27.82
N ARG A 139 25.31 -11.72 -28.34
CA ARG A 139 25.05 -10.40 -28.94
C ARG A 139 23.63 -9.92 -28.60
N PRO A 140 23.46 -8.78 -27.93
CA PRO A 140 22.14 -8.18 -27.67
C PRO A 140 21.24 -8.06 -28.92
N ALA A 141 21.82 -7.82 -30.09
CA ALA A 141 21.09 -7.72 -31.37
C ALA A 141 20.39 -9.02 -31.81
N ALA A 142 20.75 -10.18 -31.25
CA ALA A 142 20.05 -11.43 -31.52
C ALA A 142 18.79 -11.61 -30.63
N LEU A 143 18.70 -10.86 -29.52
CA LEU A 143 17.51 -10.87 -28.66
C LEU A 143 16.30 -10.26 -29.35
N GLU A 144 16.46 -9.34 -30.28
CA GLU A 144 15.32 -8.69 -30.94
C GLU A 144 14.61 -9.62 -31.94
N ARG A 145 15.23 -10.76 -32.30
CA ARG A 145 14.77 -11.62 -33.41
C ARG A 145 14.02 -12.85 -32.96
N SER A 146 14.18 -13.28 -31.71
CA SER A 146 13.62 -14.54 -31.23
C SER A 146 13.24 -14.44 -29.77
N CYS A 147 12.04 -14.92 -29.45
CA CYS A 147 11.56 -14.96 -28.08
C CYS A 147 12.37 -15.93 -27.24
N LEU A 148 12.74 -15.47 -26.05
CA LEU A 148 13.38 -16.29 -25.02
C LEU A 148 12.36 -17.23 -24.36
N GLY A 149 11.14 -16.74 -24.17
CA GLY A 149 10.04 -17.51 -23.62
C GLY A 149 9.28 -18.24 -24.71
N SER A 150 8.88 -19.47 -24.41
CA SER A 150 7.98 -20.26 -25.27
C SER A 150 6.53 -20.27 -24.75
N ALA A 151 6.24 -19.46 -23.73
CA ALA A 151 4.92 -19.40 -23.10
C ALA A 151 3.84 -18.81 -24.03
N LEU A 152 4.25 -17.88 -24.89
CA LEU A 152 3.35 -17.15 -25.78
C LEU A 152 3.31 -17.79 -27.17
N ARG A 153 2.11 -18.06 -27.69
CA ARG A 153 1.91 -18.36 -29.11
C ARG A 153 2.07 -17.10 -29.94
N ASN A 154 2.52 -17.29 -31.19
CA ASN A 154 2.86 -16.20 -32.13
C ASN A 154 3.75 -15.13 -31.47
N CYS A 155 4.71 -15.60 -30.68
CA CYS A 155 5.57 -14.72 -29.91
C CYS A 155 6.41 -13.81 -30.83
N ARG A 156 6.42 -12.52 -30.49
CA ARG A 156 7.28 -11.50 -31.08
C ARG A 156 8.00 -10.73 -29.98
N VAL A 157 9.21 -10.29 -30.24
CA VAL A 157 9.95 -9.41 -29.34
C VAL A 157 9.57 -7.97 -29.66
N THR A 158 9.10 -7.23 -28.67
CA THR A 158 8.78 -5.80 -28.84
C THR A 158 9.89 -4.92 -28.33
N THR A 159 10.62 -5.35 -27.31
CA THR A 159 11.72 -4.59 -26.73
C THR A 159 12.72 -5.54 -26.12
N ALA A 160 14.01 -5.30 -26.34
CA ALA A 160 15.09 -6.01 -25.67
C ALA A 160 16.22 -5.03 -25.39
N GLY A 161 17.04 -5.31 -24.39
CA GLY A 161 18.15 -4.43 -24.07
C GLY A 161 18.94 -4.86 -22.85
N LEU A 162 19.79 -3.94 -22.42
CA LEU A 162 20.61 -4.08 -21.22
C LEU A 162 20.44 -2.82 -20.38
N VAL A 163 20.14 -3.02 -19.10
CA VAL A 163 20.21 -1.97 -18.08
C VAL A 163 21.38 -2.24 -17.17
N ALA A 164 22.04 -1.19 -16.69
CA ALA A 164 23.22 -1.29 -15.84
C ALA A 164 23.05 -0.38 -14.62
N SER A 165 23.64 -0.78 -13.49
CA SER A 165 23.80 0.08 -12.31
C SER A 165 24.68 1.28 -12.65
N GLU A 166 24.67 2.31 -11.80
CA GLU A 166 25.46 3.53 -12.03
C GLU A 166 26.96 3.21 -12.12
N ASP A 167 27.43 2.32 -11.24
CA ASP A 167 28.80 1.80 -11.23
C ASP A 167 29.13 0.83 -12.37
N ARG A 168 28.12 0.44 -13.17
CA ARG A 168 28.16 -0.53 -14.27
C ARG A 168 28.64 -1.93 -13.90
N ASN A 169 28.78 -2.24 -12.61
CA ASN A 169 29.19 -3.57 -12.14
C ASN A 169 28.06 -4.59 -12.20
N THR A 170 26.81 -4.11 -12.18
CA THR A 170 25.63 -4.94 -12.33
C THR A 170 24.95 -4.64 -13.65
N ARG A 171 24.69 -5.69 -14.44
CA ARG A 171 24.03 -5.58 -15.74
C ARG A 171 22.90 -6.59 -15.84
N ILE A 172 21.73 -6.12 -16.25
CA ILE A 172 20.54 -6.92 -16.49
C ILE A 172 20.19 -6.88 -17.97
N LEU A 173 20.27 -8.03 -18.62
CA LEU A 173 19.66 -8.27 -19.92
C LEU A 173 18.17 -8.44 -19.73
N PHE A 174 17.37 -7.84 -20.59
CA PHE A 174 15.93 -8.03 -20.59
C PHE A 174 15.37 -8.25 -21.99
N GLN A 175 14.24 -8.95 -22.05
CA GLN A 175 13.43 -9.06 -23.25
C GLN A 175 11.95 -9.01 -22.88
N ILE A 176 11.21 -8.12 -23.53
CA ILE A 176 9.75 -8.02 -23.50
C ILE A 176 9.21 -8.67 -24.77
N GLN A 177 8.30 -9.61 -24.56
CA GLN A 177 7.68 -10.43 -25.58
C GLN A 177 6.19 -10.14 -25.63
N HIS A 178 5.60 -10.21 -26.81
CA HIS A 178 4.17 -10.16 -27.02
C HIS A 178 3.67 -11.39 -27.77
N GLY A 179 2.45 -11.82 -27.48
CA GLY A 179 1.80 -12.95 -28.14
C GLY A 179 0.44 -13.21 -27.51
N PHE A 180 0.06 -14.48 -27.39
CA PHE A 180 -1.11 -14.89 -26.62
C PHE A 180 -0.93 -16.26 -25.97
N THR A 181 -1.52 -16.44 -24.79
CA THR A 181 -1.74 -17.73 -24.13
C THR A 181 -3.10 -18.32 -24.53
N ASP A 182 -3.27 -19.63 -24.39
CA ASP A 182 -4.55 -20.29 -24.72
C ASP A 182 -5.66 -20.03 -23.70
N SER A 183 -5.30 -19.77 -22.43
CA SER A 183 -6.22 -19.69 -21.29
C SER A 183 -6.94 -18.36 -21.16
N ASP A 184 -6.25 -17.25 -21.46
CA ASP A 184 -6.62 -15.91 -20.99
C ASP A 184 -6.25 -14.81 -22.00
N GLY A 185 -5.68 -15.18 -23.16
CA GLY A 185 -5.29 -14.23 -24.20
C GLY A 185 -4.27 -13.19 -23.72
N LEU A 186 -3.50 -13.52 -22.68
CA LEU A 186 -2.48 -12.66 -22.09
C LEU A 186 -1.43 -12.29 -23.12
N ARG A 187 -1.10 -11.00 -23.14
CA ARG A 187 -0.48 -10.42 -24.34
C ARG A 187 1.00 -10.16 -24.20
N ALA A 188 1.58 -10.21 -22.99
CA ALA A 188 2.96 -9.84 -22.79
C ALA A 188 3.71 -10.73 -21.79
N GLY A 189 5.02 -10.80 -21.96
CA GLY A 189 5.92 -11.38 -20.98
C GLY A 189 7.26 -10.66 -20.94
N ILE A 190 7.98 -10.87 -19.85
CA ILE A 190 9.31 -10.32 -19.64
C ILE A 190 10.24 -11.41 -19.11
N VAL A 191 11.48 -11.41 -19.59
CA VAL A 191 12.57 -12.28 -19.10
C VAL A 191 13.74 -11.39 -18.69
N LEU A 192 14.27 -11.61 -17.48
CA LEU A 192 15.34 -10.82 -16.86
C LEU A 192 16.53 -11.74 -16.55
N MET A 193 17.73 -11.37 -17.00
CA MET A 193 18.95 -12.13 -16.76
C MET A 193 20.10 -11.24 -16.30
N ALA A 194 20.80 -11.66 -15.26
CA ALA A 194 21.97 -10.97 -14.73
C ALA A 194 23.25 -11.46 -15.40
N GLU A 195 24.14 -10.52 -15.69
CA GLU A 195 25.49 -10.85 -16.14
C GLU A 195 26.25 -11.57 -15.03
N THR A 196 26.96 -12.63 -15.40
CA THR A 196 27.85 -13.38 -14.51
C THR A 196 29.18 -13.64 -15.23
N ARG A 197 30.20 -14.13 -14.51
CA ARG A 197 31.50 -14.43 -15.11
C ARG A 197 31.38 -15.51 -16.20
N GLY A 198 31.25 -15.06 -17.46
CA GLY A 198 31.20 -15.91 -18.64
C GLY A 198 29.81 -16.27 -19.15
N GLY A 199 28.75 -15.57 -18.72
CA GLY A 199 27.40 -15.85 -19.23
C GLY A 199 26.29 -15.06 -18.53
N TRP A 200 25.07 -15.53 -18.71
CA TRP A 200 23.84 -14.93 -18.18
C TRP A 200 23.12 -15.92 -17.29
N ARG A 201 22.67 -15.45 -16.12
CA ARG A 201 21.89 -16.23 -15.17
C ARG A 201 20.51 -15.62 -15.01
N LEU A 202 19.48 -16.46 -14.90
CA LEU A 202 18.11 -16.00 -14.73
C LEU A 202 17.95 -15.24 -13.42
N VAL A 203 17.37 -14.05 -13.49
CA VAL A 203 16.88 -13.30 -12.33
C VAL A 203 15.43 -13.65 -12.08
N GLY A 204 14.62 -13.57 -13.13
CA GLY A 204 13.21 -13.87 -13.08
C GLY A 204 12.52 -13.61 -14.40
N TRP A 205 11.24 -13.96 -14.46
CA TRP A 205 10.40 -13.81 -15.65
C TRP A 205 8.93 -13.74 -15.26
N SER A 206 8.09 -13.25 -16.16
CA SER A 206 6.62 -13.30 -16.02
C SER A 206 5.94 -13.30 -17.39
N PHE A 207 4.83 -14.02 -17.51
CA PHE A 207 3.91 -13.98 -18.66
C PHE A 207 2.47 -13.67 -18.23
N GLU A 208 2.32 -13.09 -17.04
CA GLU A 208 1.02 -12.81 -16.42
C GLU A 208 0.45 -11.44 -16.81
N GLY A 209 1.19 -10.68 -17.64
CA GLY A 209 0.86 -9.31 -18.00
C GLY A 209 0.25 -9.15 -19.39
N VAL A 210 -0.44 -8.03 -19.60
CA VAL A 210 -0.83 -7.53 -20.92
C VAL A 210 0.16 -6.51 -21.47
N SER A 211 0.96 -5.89 -20.59
CA SER A 211 2.07 -5.01 -20.94
C SER A 211 3.15 -5.06 -19.86
N PHE A 212 4.39 -4.80 -20.28
CA PHE A 212 5.54 -4.58 -19.41
C PHE A 212 6.32 -3.37 -19.92
N GLN A 213 7.00 -2.66 -19.01
CA GLN A 213 7.97 -1.63 -19.35
C GLN A 213 9.40 -2.19 -19.22
N PRO A 214 10.39 -1.55 -19.87
CA PRO A 214 11.80 -1.85 -19.62
C PRO A 214 12.11 -1.77 -18.11
N PRO A 215 12.89 -2.72 -17.57
CA PRO A 215 13.22 -2.70 -16.16
C PRO A 215 14.11 -1.50 -15.82
N ARG A 216 14.08 -1.09 -14.56
CA ARG A 216 14.99 -0.09 -13.99
C ARG A 216 15.80 -0.72 -12.87
N LEU A 217 17.08 -0.35 -12.82
CA LEU A 217 17.93 -0.58 -11.66
C LEU A 217 17.91 0.69 -10.82
N VAL A 218 17.63 0.54 -9.52
CA VAL A 218 17.41 1.65 -8.60
C VAL A 218 18.30 1.44 -7.39
N GLU A 219 19.16 2.42 -7.11
CA GLU A 219 19.94 2.44 -5.88
C GLU A 219 19.09 3.03 -4.77
N SER A 220 19.01 2.34 -3.64
CA SER A 220 18.22 2.74 -2.49
C SER A 220 18.97 2.40 -1.21
N ASP A 221 18.49 2.90 -0.07
CA ASP A 221 19.00 2.52 1.25
C ASP A 221 18.89 1.01 1.53
N ALA A 222 17.99 0.31 0.81
CA ALA A 222 17.82 -1.14 0.89
C ALA A 222 18.76 -1.93 -0.04
N GLY A 223 19.67 -1.25 -0.73
CA GLY A 223 20.57 -1.80 -1.75
C GLY A 223 20.03 -1.63 -3.18
N LEU A 224 20.66 -2.32 -4.12
CA LEU A 224 20.27 -2.27 -5.53
C LEU A 224 18.98 -3.05 -5.77
N LEU A 225 17.96 -2.36 -6.26
CA LEU A 225 16.66 -2.90 -6.62
C LEU A 225 16.54 -3.01 -8.14
N LEU A 226 15.80 -4.01 -8.60
CA LEU A 226 15.39 -4.20 -9.98
C LEU A 226 13.87 -4.19 -10.00
N HIS A 227 13.28 -3.22 -10.70
CA HIS A 227 11.84 -3.09 -10.87
C HIS A 227 11.48 -3.15 -12.35
N ALA A 228 10.57 -4.05 -12.72
CA ALA A 228 9.92 -4.03 -14.03
C ALA A 228 8.43 -3.79 -13.84
N GLU A 229 7.94 -2.66 -14.35
CA GLU A 229 6.52 -2.35 -14.32
C GLU A 229 5.74 -3.30 -15.24
N GLY A 230 4.61 -3.80 -14.75
CA GLY A 230 3.74 -4.69 -15.51
C GLY A 230 2.28 -4.44 -15.19
N ARG A 231 1.39 -4.68 -16.16
CA ARG A 231 -0.06 -4.61 -15.94
C ARG A 231 -0.75 -5.91 -16.28
N THR A 232 -1.74 -6.31 -15.49
CA THR A 232 -2.62 -7.44 -15.78
C THR A 232 -3.77 -6.99 -16.68
N GLY A 233 -4.36 -7.94 -17.42
CA GLY A 233 -5.58 -7.69 -18.18
C GLY A 233 -6.81 -7.48 -17.28
N GLY A 234 -7.94 -7.10 -17.90
CA GLY A 234 -9.22 -6.88 -17.23
C GLY A 234 -9.53 -5.40 -16.97
N SER A 235 -10.74 -5.12 -16.48
CA SER A 235 -11.21 -3.76 -16.21
C SER A 235 -10.51 -3.09 -15.03
N GLY A 236 -9.87 -3.87 -14.16
CA GLY A 236 -9.14 -3.38 -12.99
C GLY A 236 -7.69 -2.92 -13.25
N ASN A 237 -7.12 -3.13 -14.45
CA ASN A 237 -5.73 -2.74 -14.76
C ASN A 237 -4.72 -3.03 -13.62
N GLY A 238 -4.77 -4.25 -13.08
CA GLY A 238 -3.98 -4.66 -11.91
C GLY A 238 -2.47 -4.66 -12.16
N ASN A 239 -1.69 -4.89 -11.10
CA ASN A 239 -0.24 -4.94 -11.18
C ASN A 239 0.26 -6.34 -11.59
N ALA A 240 1.17 -6.37 -12.57
CA ALA A 240 2.00 -7.53 -12.92
C ALA A 240 3.49 -7.25 -12.65
N ASP A 241 3.77 -6.23 -11.84
CA ASP A 241 5.11 -5.76 -11.50
C ASP A 241 6.01 -6.86 -10.96
N LEU A 242 7.30 -6.71 -11.25
CA LEU A 242 8.36 -7.56 -10.75
C LEU A 242 9.35 -6.73 -9.95
N PHE A 243 9.57 -7.11 -8.69
CA PHE A 243 10.60 -6.53 -7.84
C PHE A 243 11.64 -7.59 -7.44
N TYR A 244 12.91 -7.24 -7.56
CA TYR A 244 14.02 -8.02 -7.04
C TYR A 244 15.00 -7.11 -6.31
N ARG A 245 15.65 -7.64 -5.28
CA ARG A 245 16.77 -7.01 -4.58
C ARG A 245 18.04 -7.80 -4.82
N GLN A 246 19.14 -7.10 -5.07
CA GLN A 246 20.45 -7.72 -5.10
C GLN A 246 20.90 -8.04 -3.66
N THR A 247 21.25 -9.30 -3.42
CA THR A 247 21.79 -9.77 -2.14
C THR A 247 23.18 -10.38 -2.38
N PRO A 248 23.98 -10.64 -1.32
CA PRO A 248 25.24 -11.35 -1.47
C PRO A 248 25.10 -12.74 -2.13
N GLN A 249 23.94 -13.38 -1.98
CA GLN A 249 23.61 -14.68 -2.60
C GLN A 249 23.08 -14.55 -4.03
N GLY A 250 22.94 -13.33 -4.54
CA GLY A 250 22.39 -13.00 -5.85
C GLY A 250 21.04 -12.29 -5.75
N TRP A 251 20.30 -12.27 -6.86
CA TRP A 251 18.99 -11.67 -6.91
C TRP A 251 17.96 -12.46 -6.12
N SER A 252 17.23 -11.77 -5.26
CA SER A 252 16.09 -12.29 -4.50
C SER A 252 14.85 -11.51 -4.85
N GLU A 253 13.73 -12.18 -5.10
CA GLU A 253 12.43 -11.54 -5.23
C GLU A 253 12.10 -10.70 -3.99
N LEU A 254 11.47 -9.55 -4.23
CA LEU A 254 10.67 -8.81 -3.28
C LEU A 254 9.20 -8.95 -3.68
N GLU A 255 8.42 -9.59 -2.83
CA GLU A 255 7.00 -9.86 -3.03
C GLU A 255 6.16 -8.59 -2.79
N SER A 256 5.21 -8.32 -3.68
CA SER A 256 4.49 -7.03 -3.76
C SER A 256 2.97 -7.14 -3.80
N ASP A 257 2.39 -8.28 -3.41
CA ASP A 257 0.95 -8.56 -3.47
C ASP A 257 0.32 -8.56 -2.06
N SER A 258 1.07 -8.98 -1.04
CA SER A 258 0.57 -9.22 0.32
C SER A 258 0.02 -7.97 1.01
N TRP A 259 0.59 -6.80 0.71
CA TRP A 259 0.17 -5.54 1.30
C TRP A 259 -1.28 -5.18 0.97
N TRP A 260 -1.81 -5.67 -0.16
CA TRP A 260 -3.19 -5.41 -0.61
C TRP A 260 -4.23 -5.81 0.43
N ALA A 261 -4.01 -6.95 1.10
CA ALA A 261 -4.92 -7.46 2.14
C ALA A 261 -4.96 -6.55 3.38
N SER A 262 -3.91 -5.77 3.63
CA SER A 262 -3.82 -4.86 4.78
C SER A 262 -4.40 -3.48 4.50
N LEU A 263 -4.53 -3.11 3.22
CA LEU A 263 -4.93 -1.77 2.80
C LEU A 263 -6.36 -1.38 3.27
N PRO A 264 -7.41 -2.24 3.15
CA PRO A 264 -8.76 -1.86 3.56
C PRO A 264 -8.85 -1.40 5.02
N ALA A 265 -8.09 -2.02 5.92
CA ALA A 265 -8.06 -1.66 7.34
C ALA A 265 -7.34 -0.32 7.61
N ARG A 266 -6.63 0.23 6.63
CA ARG A 266 -5.90 1.51 6.71
C ARG A 266 -6.63 2.65 6.01
N LEU A 267 -7.67 2.35 5.23
CA LEU A 267 -8.46 3.37 4.54
C LEU A 267 -9.67 3.79 5.39
N PRO A 268 -10.13 5.05 5.26
CA PRO A 268 -11.41 5.47 5.82
C PRO A 268 -12.57 4.60 5.30
N ALA A 269 -13.60 4.43 6.13
CA ALA A 269 -14.80 3.70 5.74
C ALA A 269 -15.44 4.31 4.48
N GLY A 270 -15.87 3.43 3.56
CA GLY A 270 -16.46 3.82 2.27
C GLY A 270 -15.45 4.13 1.17
N LEU A 271 -14.13 4.08 1.46
CA LEU A 271 -13.08 4.23 0.45
C LEU A 271 -12.42 2.88 0.16
N GLY A 272 -12.13 2.64 -1.12
CA GLY A 272 -11.44 1.45 -1.57
C GLY A 272 -10.48 1.73 -2.71
N VAL A 273 -9.65 0.74 -3.02
CA VAL A 273 -8.83 0.71 -4.22
C VAL A 273 -9.32 -0.45 -5.08
N MET A 274 -9.64 -0.16 -6.34
CA MET A 274 -10.20 -1.14 -7.27
C MET A 274 -9.25 -1.52 -8.41
N GLN A 275 -8.23 -0.70 -8.67
CA GLN A 275 -7.28 -0.91 -9.75
C GLN A 275 -5.82 -1.01 -9.27
N GLY A 276 -4.91 -1.42 -10.15
CA GLY A 276 -3.49 -1.45 -9.85
C GLY A 276 -2.91 -0.08 -9.45
N VAL A 277 -1.78 -0.09 -8.75
CA VAL A 277 -1.08 1.10 -8.26
C VAL A 277 0.12 1.45 -9.13
N ASP A 278 0.56 2.70 -9.05
CA ASP A 278 1.76 3.18 -9.72
C ASP A 278 2.92 3.18 -8.73
N TYR A 279 3.77 2.15 -8.79
CA TYR A 279 4.94 2.03 -7.91
C TYR A 279 6.05 3.01 -8.27
N ASP A 280 6.70 3.51 -7.24
CA ASP A 280 7.98 4.18 -7.28
C ASP A 280 8.99 3.36 -6.46
N ALA A 281 9.88 2.67 -7.17
CA ALA A 281 10.90 1.82 -6.56
C ALA A 281 12.01 2.60 -5.85
N GLU A 282 12.20 3.88 -6.18
CA GLU A 282 13.22 4.74 -5.58
C GLU A 282 12.82 5.16 -4.17
N THR A 283 11.57 5.58 -4.03
CA THR A 283 11.01 6.00 -2.74
C THR A 283 10.33 4.86 -1.97
N LEU A 284 10.28 3.65 -2.54
CA LEU A 284 9.50 2.52 -2.03
C LEU A 284 8.06 2.95 -1.70
N SER A 285 7.42 3.61 -2.65
CA SER A 285 6.05 4.10 -2.52
C SER A 285 5.18 3.67 -3.70
N ALA A 286 3.87 3.89 -3.60
CA ALA A 286 2.97 3.82 -4.75
C ALA A 286 1.85 4.84 -4.66
N ARG A 287 1.39 5.31 -5.82
CA ARG A 287 0.19 6.14 -5.93
C ARG A 287 -0.99 5.32 -6.38
N THR A 288 -2.15 5.65 -5.82
CA THR A 288 -3.40 5.03 -6.21
C THR A 288 -4.56 6.02 -6.12
N PRO A 289 -5.48 6.05 -7.08
CA PRO A 289 -6.74 6.74 -6.88
C PRO A 289 -7.61 5.99 -5.85
N LEU A 290 -8.63 6.68 -5.33
CA LEU A 290 -9.58 6.11 -4.38
C LEU A 290 -10.98 6.11 -4.97
N TRP A 291 -11.68 5.00 -4.75
CA TRP A 291 -13.05 4.77 -5.18
C TRP A 291 -13.99 4.83 -3.99
N ARG A 292 -15.19 5.34 -4.24
CA ARG A 292 -16.36 5.14 -3.38
C ARG A 292 -17.11 3.88 -3.80
N GLU A 293 -18.03 3.46 -2.94
CA GLU A 293 -18.91 2.32 -3.22
C GLU A 293 -19.74 2.53 -4.50
N GLU A 294 -20.17 3.78 -4.77
CA GLU A 294 -20.98 4.15 -5.93
C GLU A 294 -20.19 4.39 -7.23
N ASP A 295 -18.86 4.51 -7.18
CA ASP A 295 -18.04 4.91 -8.34
C ASP A 295 -18.00 3.84 -9.45
N GLY A 296 -18.29 2.58 -9.09
CA GLY A 296 -18.03 1.44 -9.96
C GLY A 296 -16.54 1.33 -10.35
N ASN A 297 -16.19 0.36 -11.20
CA ASN A 297 -14.78 0.03 -11.44
C ASN A 297 -14.01 1.02 -12.33
N CYS A 298 -14.68 1.92 -13.07
CA CYS A 298 -14.01 2.72 -14.12
C CYS A 298 -13.40 4.03 -13.62
N CYS A 299 -13.98 4.64 -12.58
CA CYS A 299 -13.95 6.10 -12.48
C CYS A 299 -13.84 6.54 -11.01
N PRO A 300 -12.61 6.62 -10.46
CA PRO A 300 -12.41 7.04 -9.08
C PRO A 300 -12.80 8.50 -8.89
N THR A 301 -13.58 8.80 -7.85
CA THR A 301 -13.97 10.18 -7.54
C THR A 301 -13.58 10.61 -6.14
N ALA A 302 -12.98 9.73 -5.32
CA ALA A 302 -12.62 10.00 -3.93
C ALA A 302 -11.21 10.59 -3.73
N GLY A 303 -10.58 11.11 -4.78
CA GLY A 303 -9.20 11.58 -4.76
C GLY A 303 -8.21 10.43 -4.89
N GLY A 304 -7.09 10.51 -4.17
CA GLY A 304 -6.03 9.53 -4.19
C GLY A 304 -5.31 9.35 -2.85
N ALA A 305 -4.48 8.33 -2.79
CA ALA A 305 -3.59 8.02 -1.69
C ALA A 305 -2.16 7.77 -2.18
N MET A 306 -1.20 8.18 -1.35
CA MET A 306 0.16 7.68 -1.38
C MET A 306 0.27 6.51 -0.40
N LEU A 307 0.89 5.42 -0.85
CA LEU A 307 1.19 4.23 -0.08
C LEU A 307 2.69 4.18 0.14
N ASP A 308 3.14 4.22 1.39
CA ASP A 308 4.55 4.09 1.72
C ASP A 308 4.84 2.65 2.13
N PHE A 309 5.88 2.05 1.57
CA PHE A 309 6.28 0.69 1.85
C PHE A 309 7.61 0.62 2.61
N ARG A 310 7.79 -0.50 3.29
CA ARG A 310 9.09 -0.92 3.83
C ARG A 310 9.35 -2.36 3.46
N ILE A 311 10.62 -2.72 3.36
CA ILE A 311 11.02 -4.10 3.06
C ILE A 311 11.13 -4.89 4.37
N GLU A 312 10.32 -5.94 4.50
CA GLU A 312 10.45 -6.95 5.56
C GLU A 312 10.84 -8.29 4.97
N GLY A 313 12.06 -8.74 5.24
CA GLY A 313 12.58 -9.99 4.68
C GLY A 313 12.58 -9.95 3.15
N ARG A 314 11.58 -10.59 2.53
CA ARG A 314 11.38 -10.70 1.09
C ARG A 314 10.06 -10.08 0.60
N SER A 315 9.41 -9.22 1.38
CA SER A 315 8.14 -8.59 1.02
C SER A 315 8.18 -7.08 1.16
N LEU A 316 7.44 -6.38 0.30
CA LEU A 316 7.03 -4.99 0.47
C LEU A 316 5.79 -4.97 1.36
N VAL A 317 5.91 -4.36 2.52
CA VAL A 317 4.84 -4.27 3.53
C VAL A 317 4.39 -2.82 3.64
N LEU A 318 3.07 -2.62 3.64
CA LEU A 318 2.46 -1.29 3.79
C LEU A 318 2.85 -0.69 5.15
N ALA A 319 3.57 0.43 5.11
CA ALA A 319 4.03 1.15 6.29
C ALA A 319 3.08 2.30 6.65
N ALA A 320 2.67 3.10 5.66
CA ALA A 320 1.76 4.23 5.85
C ALA A 320 0.84 4.44 4.65
N VAL A 321 -0.28 5.11 4.90
CA VAL A 321 -1.23 5.56 3.88
C VAL A 321 -1.49 7.05 4.10
N THR A 322 -1.16 7.85 3.10
CA THR A 322 -1.35 9.30 3.13
C THR A 322 -2.39 9.70 2.09
N LEU A 323 -3.56 10.11 2.55
CA LEU A 323 -4.65 10.60 1.69
C LEU A 323 -4.32 11.99 1.13
N ASP A 324 -4.74 12.27 -0.09
CA ASP A 324 -4.71 13.63 -0.65
C ASP A 324 -5.77 14.56 -0.02
N ALA A 325 -5.74 15.84 -0.39
CA ALA A 325 -6.66 16.83 0.18
C ALA A 325 -8.14 16.54 -0.14
N VAL A 326 -8.44 15.96 -1.31
CA VAL A 326 -9.79 15.63 -1.75
C VAL A 326 -10.35 14.48 -0.94
N ALA A 327 -9.58 13.40 -0.79
CA ALA A 327 -9.90 12.23 0.01
C ALA A 327 -10.09 12.59 1.49
N ARG A 328 -9.24 13.47 2.04
CA ARG A 328 -9.36 13.95 3.43
C ARG A 328 -10.63 14.75 3.66
N ALA A 329 -11.01 15.62 2.72
CA ALA A 329 -12.20 16.46 2.85
C ALA A 329 -13.52 15.65 2.88
N GLN A 330 -13.48 14.43 2.34
CA GLN A 330 -14.64 13.57 2.11
C GLN A 330 -14.81 12.46 3.17
N GLN A 331 -13.95 12.39 4.18
CA GLN A 331 -14.08 11.39 5.25
C GLN A 331 -15.43 11.48 5.97
N PRO A 332 -16.03 10.33 6.36
CA PRO A 332 -17.35 10.30 6.96
C PRO A 332 -17.45 11.16 8.22
N ARG A 333 -18.56 11.89 8.25
CA ARG A 333 -18.97 12.92 9.19
C ARG A 333 -19.15 12.32 10.60
N PRO A 334 -18.66 12.97 11.67
CA PRO A 334 -19.19 12.71 13.00
C PRO A 334 -20.69 13.02 12.99
N ALA A 335 -21.54 12.00 13.10
CA ALA A 335 -22.98 12.17 13.24
C ALA A 335 -23.25 12.93 14.56
N ALA A 336 -24.03 14.01 14.47
CA ALA A 336 -24.49 14.83 15.58
C ALA A 336 -23.43 15.12 16.65
N CYS A 337 -22.37 15.86 16.28
CA CYS A 337 -21.47 16.38 17.31
C CYS A 337 -22.11 17.63 17.95
N PRO A 338 -22.46 17.59 19.25
CA PRO A 338 -22.81 18.80 19.97
C PRO A 338 -21.61 19.75 19.95
N ALA A 339 -21.87 21.04 19.78
CA ALA A 339 -20.81 22.04 19.67
C ALA A 339 -19.80 21.94 20.82
N GLU A 340 -20.21 21.69 22.06
CA GLU A 340 -19.34 21.56 23.23
C GLU A 340 -18.39 20.35 23.25
N ARG A 341 -18.57 19.40 22.33
CA ARG A 341 -17.72 18.19 22.19
C ARG A 341 -16.81 18.27 20.95
N ALA A 342 -16.91 19.34 20.18
CA ALA A 342 -16.30 19.46 18.87
C ALA A 342 -14.80 19.76 18.96
N SER A 343 -14.02 18.99 18.19
CA SER A 343 -12.59 19.20 17.99
C SER A 343 -12.27 19.42 16.52
N TYR A 344 -11.50 20.44 16.21
CA TYR A 344 -11.15 20.85 14.85
C TYR A 344 -9.64 20.80 14.63
N ARG A 345 -9.23 20.46 13.41
CA ARG A 345 -7.84 20.55 12.96
C ARG A 345 -7.71 21.58 11.85
N PHE A 346 -6.64 22.36 11.90
CA PHE A 346 -6.29 23.28 10.82
C PHE A 346 -5.79 22.51 9.58
N THR A 347 -6.13 23.00 8.38
CA THR A 347 -5.80 22.33 7.11
C THR A 347 -4.53 22.85 6.42
N GLY A 348 -3.81 23.81 7.01
CA GLY A 348 -2.60 24.43 6.44
C GLY A 348 -1.31 24.18 7.23
N GLU A 349 -0.31 25.03 7.00
CA GLU A 349 0.99 25.00 7.72
C GLU A 349 0.82 25.45 9.19
N GLY A 350 1.41 24.69 10.11
CA GLY A 350 1.29 24.88 11.56
C GLY A 350 0.31 23.89 12.20
N GLU A 351 0.77 23.15 13.21
CA GLU A 351 -0.07 22.19 13.92
C GLU A 351 -0.83 22.90 15.05
N PHE A 352 -2.11 23.12 14.83
CA PHE A 352 -3.02 23.59 15.87
C PHE A 352 -4.28 22.74 15.94
N THR A 353 -4.80 22.65 17.15
CA THR A 353 -6.12 22.08 17.43
C THR A 353 -7.04 23.15 18.01
N ALA A 354 -8.28 23.21 17.52
CA ALA A 354 -9.32 24.06 18.09
C ALA A 354 -10.41 23.22 18.76
N GLU A 355 -10.90 23.67 19.91
CA GLU A 355 -11.93 23.00 20.71
C GLU A 355 -13.02 24.00 21.08
N LEU A 356 -14.27 23.56 21.01
CA LEU A 356 -15.40 24.29 21.58
C LEU A 356 -15.74 23.64 22.92
N ARG A 357 -15.73 24.42 24.00
CA ARG A 357 -15.75 23.90 25.38
C ARG A 357 -16.81 24.60 26.23
N ARG A 358 -17.56 23.83 27.02
CA ARG A 358 -18.46 24.36 28.05
C ARG A 358 -17.71 24.52 29.38
N ASP A 359 -16.66 25.34 29.38
CA ASP A 359 -15.78 25.55 30.55
C ASP A 359 -15.92 26.97 31.17
N GLY A 360 -16.85 27.79 30.66
CA GLY A 360 -17.00 29.21 31.05
C GLY A 360 -18.11 29.51 32.05
N PRO A 361 -18.25 30.78 32.49
CA PRO A 361 -19.37 31.28 33.31
C PRO A 361 -20.75 31.03 32.65
N PRO A 362 -21.88 31.21 33.36
CA PRO A 362 -23.22 30.99 32.79
C PRO A 362 -23.39 31.71 31.45
N ALA A 363 -24.17 31.09 30.55
CA ALA A 363 -24.39 31.52 29.17
C ALA A 363 -24.43 33.05 29.01
N SER A 364 -23.55 33.60 28.17
CA SER A 364 -23.74 34.98 27.71
C SER A 364 -24.95 35.02 26.77
N ALA A 365 -25.42 36.23 26.44
CA ALA A 365 -26.50 36.38 25.49
C ALA A 365 -26.15 35.82 24.10
N GLU A 366 -24.86 35.66 23.79
CA GLU A 366 -24.31 35.22 22.51
C GLU A 366 -23.98 33.72 22.49
N SER A 367 -23.22 33.20 23.47
CA SER A 367 -22.81 31.79 23.58
C SER A 367 -22.46 31.36 25.01
N ASP A 368 -22.66 30.09 25.33
CA ASP A 368 -22.20 29.41 26.55
C ASP A 368 -20.92 28.59 26.35
N LEU A 369 -20.25 28.75 25.20
CA LEU A 369 -19.03 28.04 24.85
C LEU A 369 -17.82 28.99 24.82
N LEU A 370 -16.65 28.42 25.12
CA LEU A 370 -15.35 29.01 24.85
C LEU A 370 -14.69 28.31 23.66
N LEU A 371 -13.97 29.07 22.85
CA LEU A 371 -13.04 28.55 21.86
C LEU A 371 -11.66 28.42 22.52
N ARG A 372 -11.11 27.20 22.51
CA ARG A 372 -9.71 26.95 22.87
C ARG A 372 -8.91 26.67 21.62
N LEU A 373 -7.83 27.40 21.40
CA LEU A 373 -6.81 27.10 20.39
C LEU A 373 -5.57 26.57 21.09
N ARG A 374 -5.09 25.41 20.69
CA ARG A 374 -3.85 24.81 21.19
C ARG A 374 -2.82 24.76 20.07
N SER A 375 -1.65 25.34 20.30
CA SER A 375 -0.48 25.17 19.42
C SER A 375 0.23 23.88 19.80
N ASP A 376 0.41 22.97 18.85
CA ASP A 376 1.18 21.75 19.10
C ASP A 376 2.69 22.05 19.15
N ALA A 377 3.13 23.10 18.44
CA ALA A 377 4.52 23.54 18.41
C ALA A 377 5.00 24.10 19.77
N SER A 378 4.16 24.89 20.45
CA SER A 378 4.52 25.50 21.75
C SER A 378 3.80 24.88 22.95
N SER A 379 2.84 23.98 22.72
CA SER A 379 1.92 23.42 23.73
C SER A 379 1.10 24.47 24.50
N ARG A 380 0.99 25.69 23.97
CA ARG A 380 0.22 26.78 24.59
C ARG A 380 -1.25 26.70 24.24
N ASP A 381 -2.08 27.13 25.21
CA ASP A 381 -3.52 27.27 25.03
C ASP A 381 -3.91 28.75 25.02
N TYR A 382 -4.75 29.11 24.04
CA TYR A 382 -5.38 30.42 23.90
C TYR A 382 -6.88 30.25 24.03
N TRP A 383 -7.51 31.06 24.86
CA TRP A 383 -8.93 30.94 25.18
C TRP A 383 -9.67 32.19 24.74
N PHE A 384 -10.85 31.98 24.15
CA PHE A 384 -11.67 33.06 23.65
C PHE A 384 -13.16 32.84 23.97
N ARG A 385 -13.86 33.95 24.20
CA ARG A 385 -15.33 33.99 24.26
C ARG A 385 -15.91 34.57 22.98
N PHE A 386 -17.13 34.18 22.63
CA PHE A 386 -17.82 34.73 21.47
C PHE A 386 -18.51 36.05 21.79
N THR A 387 -18.53 36.96 20.82
CA THR A 387 -19.34 38.18 20.82
C THR A 387 -19.86 38.45 19.40
N GLN A 388 -20.87 39.30 19.27
CA GLN A 388 -21.50 39.60 17.98
C GLN A 388 -21.94 41.07 17.89
N SER A 389 -21.73 41.70 16.74
CA SER A 389 -22.25 43.06 16.46
C SER A 389 -23.78 43.05 16.30
N GLN A 390 -24.44 44.07 16.84
CA GLN A 390 -25.88 44.27 16.68
C GLN A 390 -26.24 44.58 15.21
N GLY A 391 -27.32 43.98 14.69
CA GLY A 391 -27.93 44.34 13.39
C GLY A 391 -27.57 43.48 12.18
N TYR A 392 -26.29 43.20 11.90
CA TYR A 392 -25.85 42.48 10.67
C TYR A 392 -24.69 41.47 10.86
N GLY A 393 -24.49 40.96 12.09
CA GLY A 393 -24.05 39.56 12.25
C GLY A 393 -22.57 39.22 12.03
N THR A 394 -21.64 40.17 12.19
CA THR A 394 -20.21 39.80 12.35
C THR A 394 -19.97 39.27 13.76
N GLN A 395 -19.38 38.09 13.84
CA GLN A 395 -19.03 37.43 15.10
C GLN A 395 -17.53 37.61 15.35
N TYR A 396 -17.16 37.77 16.62
CA TYR A 396 -15.77 37.91 17.04
C TYR A 396 -15.46 36.96 18.20
N ILE A 397 -14.17 36.68 18.37
CA ILE A 397 -13.61 35.92 19.49
C ILE A 397 -12.73 36.82 20.36
N LEU A 398 -13.17 37.15 21.57
CA LEU A 398 -12.40 38.01 22.48
C LEU A 398 -11.55 37.17 23.43
N PRO A 399 -10.27 37.51 23.63
CA PRO A 399 -9.37 36.73 24.46
C PRO A 399 -9.78 36.78 25.93
N VAL A 400 -9.68 35.64 26.60
CA VAL A 400 -10.00 35.48 28.01
C VAL A 400 -8.91 34.66 28.71
N ALA A 401 -8.83 34.81 30.04
CA ALA A 401 -7.96 33.98 30.85
C ALA A 401 -8.39 32.49 30.78
N PRO A 402 -7.48 31.52 31.01
CA PRO A 402 -7.87 30.13 31.12
C PRO A 402 -9.01 29.94 32.16
N PRO A 403 -10.00 29.08 31.87
CA PRO A 403 -11.13 28.88 32.76
C PRO A 403 -10.70 28.27 34.10
N THR A 404 -11.29 28.77 35.19
CA THR A 404 -11.08 28.28 36.57
C THR A 404 -12.42 27.92 37.22
N ALA A 405 -12.39 27.30 38.40
CA ALA A 405 -13.60 26.99 39.16
C ALA A 405 -14.43 28.24 39.54
N GLU A 406 -13.78 29.41 39.58
CA GLU A 406 -14.39 30.70 39.90
C GLU A 406 -14.91 31.43 38.65
N GLY A 407 -14.71 30.86 37.47
CA GLY A 407 -15.09 31.41 36.17
C GLY A 407 -13.90 31.87 35.34
N THR A 408 -14.20 32.67 34.32
CA THR A 408 -13.26 33.16 33.32
C THR A 408 -13.27 34.68 33.30
N ARG A 409 -12.08 35.31 33.26
CA ARG A 409 -11.91 36.77 33.24
C ARG A 409 -11.52 37.25 31.85
N ASP A 410 -12.13 38.34 31.40
CA ASP A 410 -11.76 39.01 30.15
C ASP A 410 -10.33 39.56 30.20
N LEU A 411 -9.61 39.45 29.07
CA LEU A 411 -8.31 40.06 28.87
C LEU A 411 -8.49 41.32 28.03
N GLU A 412 -7.86 42.42 28.46
CA GLU A 412 -7.94 43.70 27.75
C GLU A 412 -7.36 43.55 26.35
N THR A 413 -8.13 43.99 25.35
CA THR A 413 -7.76 43.97 23.93
C THR A 413 -7.90 45.38 23.40
N GLU A 414 -6.91 45.83 22.64
CA GLU A 414 -6.98 47.13 21.97
C GLU A 414 -8.12 47.13 20.93
N GLU A 415 -8.80 48.27 20.76
CA GLU A 415 -10.00 48.36 19.92
C GLU A 415 -9.70 48.07 18.43
N ASP A 416 -8.48 48.34 17.99
CA ASP A 416 -7.99 48.06 16.63
C ASP A 416 -7.66 46.58 16.38
N ALA A 417 -7.61 45.74 17.43
CA ALA A 417 -7.43 44.30 17.30
C ALA A 417 -8.74 43.55 17.00
N LEU A 418 -9.91 44.18 17.15
CA LEU A 418 -11.21 43.55 16.92
C LEU A 418 -11.37 42.94 15.50
N PRO A 419 -10.99 43.63 14.40
CA PRO A 419 -11.06 43.06 13.06
C PRO A 419 -10.26 41.77 12.88
N LEU A 420 -9.18 41.61 13.65
CA LEU A 420 -8.32 40.42 13.62
C LEU A 420 -8.95 39.22 14.34
N MET A 421 -9.92 39.50 15.22
CA MET A 421 -10.66 38.54 16.01
C MET A 421 -11.95 38.06 15.34
N THR A 422 -12.12 38.32 14.04
CA THR A 422 -13.30 37.88 13.30
C THR A 422 -13.42 36.36 13.30
N PHE A 423 -14.63 35.86 13.53
CA PHE A 423 -14.96 34.44 13.57
C PHE A 423 -16.14 34.14 12.64
N HIS A 424 -16.06 33.02 11.93
CA HIS A 424 -17.16 32.47 11.18
C HIS A 424 -17.32 30.98 11.47
N GLY A 425 -18.45 30.60 12.05
CA GLY A 425 -18.93 29.22 11.99
C GLY A 425 -19.47 28.94 10.60
N VAL A 426 -18.98 27.91 9.92
CA VAL A 426 -19.36 27.56 8.55
C VAL A 426 -20.00 26.19 8.53
N ARG A 427 -21.21 26.11 7.97
CA ARG A 427 -21.98 24.88 7.84
C ARG A 427 -21.40 23.98 6.74
N ALA A 428 -21.91 22.76 6.65
CA ALA A 428 -21.46 21.79 5.65
C ALA A 428 -21.78 22.22 4.20
N ASP A 429 -22.80 23.04 4.01
CA ASP A 429 -23.18 23.63 2.72
C ASP A 429 -22.42 24.95 2.42
N LEU A 430 -21.38 25.24 3.21
CA LEU A 430 -20.57 26.47 3.14
C LEU A 430 -21.33 27.76 3.47
N SER A 431 -22.57 27.68 3.95
CA SER A 431 -23.26 28.85 4.49
C SER A 431 -22.62 29.29 5.82
N ILE A 432 -22.52 30.60 6.02
CA ILE A 432 -22.05 31.17 7.28
C ILE A 432 -23.19 31.08 8.33
N GLN A 433 -22.85 30.65 9.54
CA GLN A 433 -23.77 30.68 10.67
C GLN A 433 -23.92 32.11 11.15
N GLU A 434 -25.18 32.55 11.32
CA GLU A 434 -25.49 33.92 11.73
C GLU A 434 -25.29 34.14 13.23
N THR A 435 -25.30 33.07 14.02
CA THR A 435 -25.10 33.10 15.47
C THR A 435 -23.90 32.24 15.89
N PRO A 436 -23.19 32.63 16.97
CA PRO A 436 -22.12 31.80 17.52
C PRO A 436 -22.63 30.41 17.96
N PRO A 437 -21.76 29.39 17.95
CA PRO A 437 -22.12 28.05 18.40
C PRO A 437 -22.58 28.05 19.86
N ARG A 438 -23.60 27.24 20.18
CA ARG A 438 -24.10 27.06 21.55
C ARG A 438 -24.12 25.61 21.94
N SER A 439 -24.04 25.35 23.24
CA SER A 439 -24.08 23.98 23.70
C SER A 439 -25.41 23.30 23.38
N GLY A 440 -25.35 22.01 23.05
CA GLY A 440 -26.49 21.22 22.58
C GLY A 440 -26.89 21.50 21.12
N THR A 441 -26.30 22.50 20.45
CA THR A 441 -26.53 22.73 19.02
C THR A 441 -25.51 21.97 18.16
N PRO A 442 -25.82 21.67 16.88
CA PRO A 442 -24.86 21.06 15.99
C PRO A 442 -23.60 21.92 15.81
N ALA A 443 -22.43 21.31 15.98
CA ALA A 443 -21.16 21.96 15.74
C ALA A 443 -21.05 22.47 14.28
N PRO A 444 -20.49 23.67 14.03
CA PRO A 444 -20.11 24.09 12.68
C PRO A 444 -19.21 23.04 12.02
N ARG A 445 -19.34 22.85 10.71
CA ARG A 445 -18.49 21.92 9.96
C ARG A 445 -17.06 22.47 9.87
N HIS A 446 -16.95 23.77 9.61
CA HIS A 446 -15.69 24.47 9.58
C HIS A 446 -15.73 25.70 10.48
N LEU A 447 -14.57 26.07 11.03
CA LEU A 447 -14.34 27.39 11.60
C LEU A 447 -13.46 28.16 10.63
N PHE A 448 -13.75 29.44 10.44
CA PHE A 448 -12.90 30.33 9.68
C PHE A 448 -12.55 31.55 10.52
N LEU A 449 -11.25 31.73 10.70
CA LEU A 449 -10.62 32.73 11.55
C LEU A 449 -9.59 33.48 10.68
N PRO A 450 -10.03 34.42 9.82
CA PRO A 450 -9.23 34.93 8.71
C PRO A 450 -7.90 35.58 9.14
N ALA A 451 -7.86 36.18 10.32
CA ALA A 451 -6.75 37.02 10.77
C ALA A 451 -6.15 36.60 12.11
N ILE A 452 -6.55 35.43 12.66
CA ILE A 452 -6.07 34.99 13.98
C ILE A 452 -4.56 34.73 14.00
N GLY A 453 -3.99 34.25 12.89
CA GLY A 453 -2.55 34.07 12.77
C GLY A 453 -1.78 35.38 12.83
N GLN A 454 -2.33 36.47 12.27
CA GLN A 454 -1.75 37.80 12.38
C GLN A 454 -1.79 38.28 13.85
N ALA A 455 -2.91 38.10 14.54
CA ALA A 455 -3.03 38.50 15.94
C ALA A 455 -2.06 37.75 16.86
N LEU A 456 -1.88 36.44 16.63
CA LEU A 456 -0.91 35.62 17.34
C LEU A 456 0.55 36.01 17.02
N TRP A 457 0.86 36.29 15.76
CA TRP A 457 2.22 36.64 15.32
C TRP A 457 2.70 37.99 15.88
N TYR A 458 1.81 38.99 15.92
CA TYR A 458 2.12 40.34 16.38
C TYR A 458 1.87 40.55 17.89
N GLY A 459 1.48 39.50 18.63
CA GLY A 459 1.30 39.58 20.07
C GLY A 459 0.09 40.42 20.51
N GLN A 460 -0.91 40.56 19.65
CA GLN A 460 -2.15 41.30 19.93
C GLN A 460 -3.13 40.50 20.81
N ILE A 461 -2.76 39.27 21.17
CA ILE A 461 -3.45 38.46 22.17
C ILE A 461 -2.64 38.51 23.48
N PRO A 462 -3.21 39.03 24.57
CA PRO A 462 -2.54 39.11 25.87
C PRO A 462 -2.01 37.74 26.31
N GLY A 463 -0.75 37.71 26.78
CA GLY A 463 -0.06 36.47 27.17
C GLY A 463 0.74 35.78 26.06
N THR A 464 0.82 36.35 24.86
CA THR A 464 1.70 35.90 23.78
C THR A 464 3.10 36.54 23.93
N PRO A 465 4.21 35.78 24.00
CA PRO A 465 5.54 36.38 24.15
C PRO A 465 5.98 37.01 22.84
N SER A 466 6.64 38.15 22.92
CA SER A 466 7.21 38.84 21.74
C SER A 466 8.28 38.03 21.01
N THR A 467 8.89 37.04 21.68
CA THR A 467 10.04 36.26 21.19
C THR A 467 9.69 34.88 20.64
N SER A 468 8.49 34.36 20.86
CA SER A 468 8.04 33.05 20.35
C SER A 468 6.75 33.24 19.55
N ARG A 469 6.91 33.65 18.29
CA ARG A 469 5.79 33.96 17.41
C ARG A 469 5.17 32.66 16.88
N GLU A 470 3.86 32.54 17.06
CA GLU A 470 3.06 31.49 16.47
C GLU A 470 2.79 31.84 15.01
N SER A 471 3.10 30.94 14.07
CA SER A 471 2.82 31.12 12.65
C SER A 471 1.61 30.31 12.25
N LEU A 472 0.61 30.98 11.67
CA LEU A 472 -0.61 30.35 11.19
C LEU A 472 -1.12 31.12 9.97
N ARG A 473 -1.29 30.44 8.84
CA ARG A 473 -1.89 31.07 7.65
C ARG A 473 -3.42 31.17 7.79
N PRO A 474 -4.08 32.11 7.08
CA PRO A 474 -5.53 32.09 6.95
C PRO A 474 -6.02 30.79 6.33
N GLY A 475 -7.04 30.17 6.91
CA GLY A 475 -7.60 28.91 6.39
C GLY A 475 -8.73 28.36 7.25
N PHE A 476 -9.33 27.28 6.77
CA PHE A 476 -10.42 26.60 7.46
C PHE A 476 -9.88 25.62 8.51
N TRP A 477 -10.61 25.53 9.62
CA TRP A 477 -10.46 24.49 10.61
C TRP A 477 -11.61 23.52 10.46
N THR A 478 -11.32 22.24 10.25
CA THR A 478 -12.36 21.26 9.91
C THR A 478 -12.63 20.36 11.09
N LEU A 479 -13.92 20.12 11.37
CA LEU A 479 -14.35 19.22 12.43
C LEU A 479 -13.72 17.84 12.22
N SER A 480 -12.93 17.40 13.19
CA SER A 480 -12.07 16.22 13.13
C SER A 480 -12.47 15.13 14.12
N ALA A 481 -13.06 15.50 15.26
CA ALA A 481 -13.52 14.55 16.26
C ALA A 481 -14.67 15.12 17.10
N CYS A 482 -15.40 14.23 17.76
CA CYS A 482 -16.38 14.55 18.79
C CYS A 482 -15.99 13.79 20.07
N ARG A 483 -15.75 14.50 21.17
CA ARG A 483 -15.16 13.95 22.40
C ARG A 483 -16.16 13.56 23.44
#